data_AF-A0A2C6AY52-F1
#
_entry.id   AF-A0A2C6AY52-F1
#
_cell.length_a   1.000
_cell.length_b   1.000
_cell.length_c   1.000
_cell.angle_alpha   90.00
_cell.angle_beta   90.00
_cell.angle_gamma   90.00
#
_symmetry.space_group_name_H-M   'P 1'
#
loop_
_entity.id
_entity.type
_entity.pdbx_description
1 polymer ?
#
loop_
_entity_poly.entity_id
_entity_poly.type
_entity_poly.pdbx_seq_one_letter_code
_entity_poly.pdbx_strand_id
1 'polypeptide(L)'
;IDGRKLKSINRYYNKINAKLQSIKDKQKIERTTLRQKRIARKRNNRIEDYLSKVVRIIINYCLNNDIGKIVLGYNEDFQRNSNIGSINNQNFVNIPYGKLRDKLIYLCKLYGIEFKLQEESYTSKASFFDGDEIPIYDKENPQEYIFSGKRIKRGLYQTSVGKLINADCNGALNILRKSKVVDLSILYNRGELNTPKRIRVV
;
A
#
# COMPACT_ATOMS: atom_id res chain seq x y z
N ILE A 1 -8.01 -5.02 2.21
CA ILE A 1 -8.26 -5.66 0.89
C ILE A 1 -7.00 -6.42 0.44
N ASP A 2 -7.12 -7.64 -0.08
CA ASP A 2 -5.95 -8.48 -0.41
C ASP A 2 -5.43 -8.29 -1.85
N GLY A 3 -4.14 -8.00 -1.99
CA GLY A 3 -3.43 -7.84 -3.28
C GLY A 3 -3.05 -9.14 -4.02
N ARG A 4 -3.40 -10.35 -3.55
CA ARG A 4 -3.04 -11.60 -4.23
C ARG A 4 -3.48 -11.67 -5.70
N LYS A 5 -4.68 -11.17 -6.03
CA LYS A 5 -5.19 -11.16 -7.41
C LYS A 5 -4.32 -10.28 -8.31
N LEU A 6 -3.96 -9.09 -7.85
CA LEU A 6 -3.07 -8.17 -8.56
C LEU A 6 -1.69 -8.79 -8.79
N LYS A 7 -1.10 -9.41 -7.75
CA LYS A 7 0.17 -10.16 -7.87
C LYS A 7 0.09 -11.29 -8.89
N SER A 8 -1.02 -12.04 -8.91
CA SER A 8 -1.22 -13.13 -9.87
C SER A 8 -1.27 -12.62 -11.32
N ILE A 9 -1.95 -11.50 -11.57
CA ILE A 9 -2.01 -10.85 -12.89
C ILE A 9 -0.62 -10.42 -13.35
N ASN A 10 0.15 -9.76 -12.48
CA ASN A 10 1.52 -9.34 -12.78
C ASN A 10 2.44 -10.54 -13.04
N ARG A 11 2.37 -11.58 -12.22
CA ARG A 11 3.16 -12.81 -12.39
C ARG A 11 2.88 -13.48 -13.73
N TYR A 12 1.61 -13.62 -14.11
CA TYR A 12 1.22 -14.19 -15.40
C TYR A 12 1.78 -13.36 -16.57
N TYR A 13 1.63 -12.03 -16.51
CA TYR A 13 2.18 -11.13 -17.51
C TYR A 13 3.70 -11.25 -17.63
N ASN A 14 4.43 -11.22 -16.52
CA ASN A 14 5.90 -11.33 -16.51
C ASN A 14 6.37 -12.66 -17.13
N LYS A 15 5.72 -13.77 -16.77
CA LYS A 15 6.03 -15.10 -17.35
C LYS A 15 5.87 -15.13 -18.86
N ILE A 16 4.74 -14.64 -19.37
CA ILE A 16 4.48 -14.65 -20.81
C ILE A 16 5.38 -13.64 -21.54
N ASN A 17 5.57 -12.45 -20.98
CA ASN A 17 6.42 -11.43 -21.59
C ASN A 17 7.88 -11.89 -21.69
N ALA A 18 8.42 -12.57 -20.67
CA ALA A 18 9.77 -13.15 -20.72
C ALA A 18 9.91 -14.19 -21.85
N LYS A 19 8.92 -15.07 -22.04
CA LYS A 19 8.91 -16.02 -23.16
C LYS A 19 8.89 -15.30 -24.52
N LEU A 20 8.04 -14.28 -24.67
CA LEU A 20 7.95 -13.51 -25.90
C LEU A 20 9.23 -12.71 -26.18
N GLN A 21 9.84 -12.15 -25.13
CA GLN A 21 11.09 -11.42 -25.20
C GLN A 21 12.22 -12.32 -25.69
N SER A 22 12.37 -13.53 -25.13
CA SER A 22 13.36 -14.51 -25.60
C SER A 22 13.19 -14.88 -27.08
N ILE A 23 11.95 -15.06 -27.55
CA ILE A 23 11.68 -15.33 -28.97
C ILE A 23 12.06 -14.13 -29.84
N LYS A 24 11.68 -12.92 -29.39
CA LYS A 24 11.98 -11.66 -30.08
C LYS A 24 13.49 -11.44 -30.24
N ASP A 25 14.25 -11.71 -29.18
CA ASP A 25 15.70 -11.53 -29.14
C ASP A 25 16.39 -12.52 -30.09
N LYS A 26 15.94 -13.78 -30.13
CA LYS A 26 16.41 -14.78 -31.12
C LYS A 26 16.14 -14.39 -32.56
N GLN A 27 15.04 -13.67 -32.80
CA GLN A 27 14.67 -13.16 -34.12
C GLN A 27 15.34 -11.82 -34.46
N LYS A 28 16.20 -11.29 -33.57
CA LYS A 28 16.87 -9.98 -33.72
C LYS A 28 15.89 -8.82 -33.95
N ILE A 29 14.66 -8.92 -33.41
CA ILE A 29 13.66 -7.87 -33.54
C ILE A 29 13.86 -6.88 -32.39
N GLU A 30 14.23 -5.64 -32.69
CA GLU A 30 14.45 -4.63 -31.65
C GLU A 30 13.11 -4.09 -31.09
N ARG A 31 12.16 -3.79 -32.00
CA ARG A 31 10.85 -3.20 -31.67
C ARG A 31 9.94 -4.13 -30.87
N THR A 32 9.08 -3.54 -30.03
CA THR A 32 8.04 -4.31 -29.31
C THR A 32 7.05 -4.95 -30.28
N THR A 33 6.84 -6.26 -30.13
CA THR A 33 5.93 -7.01 -31.01
C THR A 33 4.45 -6.69 -30.71
N LEU A 34 3.58 -6.88 -31.71
CA LEU A 34 2.12 -6.74 -31.52
C LEU A 34 1.59 -7.69 -30.43
N ARG A 35 2.19 -8.88 -30.30
CA ARG A 35 1.82 -9.85 -29.26
C ARG A 35 2.18 -9.34 -27.86
N GLN A 36 3.37 -8.73 -27.68
CA GLN A 36 3.76 -8.07 -26.43
C GLN A 36 2.81 -6.91 -26.09
N LYS A 37 2.49 -6.05 -27.07
CA LYS A 37 1.51 -4.96 -26.89
C LYS A 37 0.14 -5.49 -26.44
N ARG A 38 -0.34 -6.58 -27.05
CA ARG A 38 -1.63 -7.21 -26.72
C ARG A 38 -1.67 -7.74 -25.28
N ILE A 39 -0.62 -8.44 -24.83
CA ILE A 39 -0.58 -8.94 -23.44
C ILE A 39 -0.44 -7.81 -22.42
N ALA A 40 0.30 -6.75 -22.75
CA ALA A 40 0.44 -5.57 -21.90
C ALA A 40 -0.90 -4.84 -21.74
N ARG A 41 -1.63 -4.63 -22.85
CA ARG A 41 -3.00 -4.08 -22.81
C ARG A 41 -3.94 -4.92 -21.96
N LYS A 42 -3.94 -6.24 -22.13
CA LYS A 42 -4.75 -7.16 -21.32
C LYS A 42 -4.42 -7.08 -19.83
N ARG A 43 -3.14 -7.00 -19.48
CA ARG A 43 -2.68 -6.82 -18.09
C ARG A 43 -3.14 -5.48 -17.53
N ASN A 44 -2.95 -4.39 -18.28
CA ASN A 44 -3.36 -3.05 -17.85
C ASN A 44 -4.87 -2.97 -17.60
N ASN A 45 -5.70 -3.49 -18.51
CA ASN A 45 -7.16 -3.48 -18.33
C ASN A 45 -7.60 -4.28 -17.09
N ARG A 46 -6.98 -5.44 -16.82
CA ARG A 46 -7.29 -6.25 -15.63
C ARG A 46 -6.89 -5.56 -14.32
N ILE A 47 -5.77 -4.85 -14.33
CA ILE A 47 -5.32 -4.08 -13.17
C ILE A 47 -6.25 -2.89 -12.97
N GLU A 48 -6.63 -2.20 -14.04
CA GLU A 48 -7.53 -1.05 -13.99
C GLU A 48 -8.90 -1.43 -13.40
N ASP A 49 -9.49 -2.55 -13.84
CA ASP A 49 -10.71 -3.12 -13.26
C ASP A 49 -10.55 -3.41 -11.77
N TYR A 50 -9.47 -4.13 -11.42
CA TYR A 50 -9.18 -4.48 -10.04
C TYR A 50 -9.07 -3.24 -9.14
N LEU A 51 -8.31 -2.22 -9.54
CA LEU A 51 -8.15 -0.99 -8.76
C LEU A 51 -9.47 -0.24 -8.63
N SER A 52 -10.25 -0.15 -9.71
CA SER A 52 -11.54 0.54 -9.67
C SER A 52 -12.51 -0.13 -8.69
N LYS A 53 -12.53 -1.46 -8.64
CA LYS A 53 -13.29 -2.23 -7.65
C LYS A 53 -12.76 -2.04 -6.22
N VAL A 54 -11.44 -2.02 -6.04
CA VAL A 54 -10.81 -1.74 -4.73
C VAL A 54 -11.28 -0.39 -4.20
N VAL A 55 -11.16 0.67 -5.00
CA VAL A 55 -11.55 2.01 -4.57
C VAL A 55 -13.04 2.08 -4.29
N ARG A 56 -13.88 1.46 -5.15
CA ARG A 56 -15.32 1.39 -4.91
C ARG A 56 -15.67 0.70 -3.58
N ILE A 57 -14.99 -0.39 -3.23
CA ILE A 57 -15.19 -1.07 -1.94
C ILE A 57 -14.85 -0.16 -0.77
N ILE A 58 -13.73 0.58 -0.85
CA ILE A 58 -13.30 1.51 0.21
C ILE A 58 -14.34 2.63 0.37
N ILE A 59 -14.75 3.26 -0.73
CA ILE A 59 -15.71 4.37 -0.71
C ILE A 59 -17.08 3.90 -0.20
N ASN A 60 -17.58 2.76 -0.67
CA ASN A 60 -18.85 2.22 -0.18
C ASN A 60 -18.78 1.89 1.31
N TYR A 61 -17.64 1.40 1.80
CA TYR A 61 -17.46 1.19 3.23
C TYR A 61 -17.54 2.51 3.98
N CYS A 62 -16.92 3.58 3.49
CA CYS A 62 -17.00 4.89 4.12
C CYS A 62 -18.43 5.44 4.14
N LEU A 63 -19.15 5.35 3.01
CA LEU A 63 -20.53 5.81 2.90
C LEU A 63 -21.48 5.02 3.83
N ASN A 64 -21.32 3.70 3.91
CA ASN A 64 -22.18 2.85 4.75
C ASN A 64 -21.91 2.99 6.26
N ASN A 65 -20.82 3.64 6.66
CA ASN A 65 -20.43 3.81 8.06
C ASN A 65 -20.27 5.29 8.43
N ASP A 66 -20.80 6.21 7.61
CA ASP A 66 -20.74 7.66 7.83
C ASP A 66 -19.32 8.21 8.07
N ILE A 67 -18.34 7.65 7.35
CA ILE A 67 -16.93 8.06 7.45
C ILE A 67 -16.66 9.20 6.47
N GLY A 68 -16.53 10.42 7.00
CA GLY A 68 -16.29 11.62 6.21
C GLY A 68 -14.83 11.91 5.84
N LYS A 69 -13.85 11.16 6.38
CA LYS A 69 -12.42 11.42 6.16
C LYS A 69 -11.62 10.15 5.86
N ILE A 70 -10.73 10.24 4.87
CA ILE A 70 -9.77 9.20 4.52
C ILE A 70 -8.37 9.78 4.52
N VAL A 71 -7.46 9.10 5.22
CA VAL A 71 -6.03 9.41 5.20
C VAL A 71 -5.28 8.30 4.47
N LEU A 72 -4.45 8.66 3.49
CA LEU A 72 -3.59 7.73 2.77
C LEU A 72 -2.12 8.03 3.06
N GLY A 73 -1.42 7.03 3.60
CA GLY A 73 0.04 7.02 3.67
C GLY A 73 0.65 6.96 2.26
N TYR A 74 1.54 7.90 1.93
CA TYR A 74 2.16 7.97 0.60
C TYR A 74 3.53 8.66 0.64
N ASN A 75 4.54 7.97 0.12
CA ASN A 75 5.90 8.50 -0.07
C ASN A 75 6.25 8.51 -1.57
N GLU A 76 6.47 9.67 -2.18
CA GLU A 76 6.53 9.77 -3.65
C GLU A 76 7.59 8.85 -4.31
N ASP A 77 8.73 8.68 -3.64
CA ASP A 77 9.86 7.90 -4.15
C ASP A 77 9.87 6.45 -3.68
N PHE A 78 8.87 5.94 -2.95
CA PHE A 78 9.00 4.61 -2.33
C PHE A 78 9.20 3.50 -3.36
N GLN A 79 8.72 3.66 -4.60
CA GLN A 79 8.90 2.68 -5.67
C GLN A 79 10.22 2.84 -6.44
N ARG A 80 10.91 3.98 -6.31
CA ARG A 80 12.16 4.26 -7.02
C ARG A 80 13.32 3.73 -6.21
N ASN A 81 14.19 2.95 -6.84
CA ASN A 81 15.40 2.39 -6.23
C ASN A 81 15.15 1.66 -4.90
N SER A 82 13.96 1.07 -4.72
CA SER A 82 13.63 0.33 -3.50
C SER A 82 14.61 -0.82 -3.33
N ASN A 83 15.23 -0.97 -2.16
CA ASN A 83 16.14 -2.07 -1.86
C ASN A 83 15.50 -3.05 -0.87
N ILE A 84 14.42 -3.72 -1.28
CA ILE A 84 13.69 -4.70 -0.44
C ILE A 84 13.88 -6.15 -0.90
N GLY A 85 14.92 -6.39 -1.70
CA GLY A 85 15.24 -7.66 -2.34
C GLY A 85 14.60 -7.83 -3.72
N SER A 86 15.29 -8.50 -4.64
CA SER A 86 14.96 -8.57 -6.07
C SER A 86 13.51 -9.01 -6.37
N ILE A 87 13.05 -10.09 -5.72
CA ILE A 87 11.70 -10.64 -5.89
C ILE A 87 10.62 -9.66 -5.37
N ASN A 88 10.88 -9.02 -4.23
CA ASN A 88 9.94 -8.07 -3.63
C ASN A 88 9.88 -6.79 -4.45
N ASN A 89 11.03 -6.27 -4.87
CA ASN A 89 11.17 -5.14 -5.78
C ASN A 89 10.35 -5.36 -7.05
N GLN A 90 10.52 -6.51 -7.72
CA GLN A 90 9.77 -6.82 -8.92
C GLN A 90 8.25 -6.81 -8.65
N ASN A 91 7.80 -7.39 -7.54
CA ASN A 91 6.38 -7.38 -7.21
C ASN A 91 5.87 -5.97 -6.92
N PHE A 92 6.66 -5.15 -6.22
CA PHE A 92 6.29 -3.85 -5.68
C PHE A 92 6.25 -2.76 -6.75
N VAL A 93 7.29 -2.66 -7.58
CA VAL A 93 7.39 -1.68 -8.68
C VAL A 93 6.29 -1.92 -9.73
N ASN A 94 5.83 -3.17 -9.89
CA ASN A 94 4.76 -3.50 -10.82
C ASN A 94 3.35 -3.15 -10.32
N ILE A 95 3.18 -2.63 -9.10
CA ILE A 95 1.87 -2.18 -8.58
C ILE A 95 1.74 -0.68 -8.87
N PRO A 96 0.70 -0.23 -9.59
CA PRO A 96 0.53 1.18 -9.90
C PRO A 96 -0.13 1.95 -8.74
N TYR A 97 0.61 2.20 -7.66
CA TYR A 97 0.09 2.91 -6.48
C TYR A 97 -0.39 4.32 -6.78
N GLY A 98 0.30 5.07 -7.66
CA GLY A 98 -0.16 6.39 -8.11
C GLY A 98 -1.58 6.35 -8.70
N LYS A 99 -1.88 5.36 -9.55
CA LYS A 99 -3.24 5.19 -10.09
C LYS A 99 -4.28 4.89 -9.02
N LEU A 100 -3.92 4.11 -8.00
CA LEU A 100 -4.83 3.82 -6.89
C LEU A 100 -5.14 5.11 -6.11
N ARG A 101 -4.10 5.90 -5.80
CA ARG A 101 -4.22 7.21 -5.15
C ARG A 101 -5.11 8.15 -5.97
N ASP A 102 -4.84 8.31 -7.25
CA ASP A 102 -5.58 9.26 -8.10
C ASP A 102 -7.07 8.90 -8.20
N LYS A 103 -7.38 7.59 -8.29
CA LYS A 103 -8.77 7.10 -8.24
C LYS A 103 -9.44 7.35 -6.89
N LEU A 104 -8.73 7.15 -5.79
CA LEU A 104 -9.23 7.47 -4.45
C LEU A 104 -9.56 8.95 -4.34
N ILE A 105 -8.63 9.84 -4.73
CA ILE A 105 -8.85 11.29 -4.74
C ILE A 105 -10.10 11.65 -5.54
N TYR A 106 -10.22 11.10 -6.75
CA TYR A 106 -11.38 11.36 -7.62
C TYR A 106 -12.69 10.95 -6.96
N LEU A 107 -12.80 9.71 -6.45
CA LEU A 107 -14.04 9.25 -5.83
C LEU A 107 -14.33 9.92 -4.49
N CYS A 108 -13.32 10.26 -3.70
CA CYS A 108 -13.52 11.02 -2.47
C CYS A 108 -14.13 12.39 -2.77
N LYS A 109 -13.59 13.11 -3.77
CA LYS A 109 -14.17 14.39 -4.23
C LYS A 109 -15.61 14.24 -4.71
N LEU A 110 -15.89 13.18 -5.49
CA LEU A 110 -17.24 12.93 -6.03
C LEU A 110 -18.28 12.68 -4.93
N TYR A 111 -17.89 12.01 -3.84
CA TYR A 111 -18.78 11.63 -2.75
C TYR A 111 -18.67 12.53 -1.51
N GLY A 112 -17.97 13.66 -1.61
CA GLY A 112 -17.83 14.61 -0.50
C GLY A 112 -17.01 14.08 0.70
N ILE A 113 -16.13 13.10 0.48
CA ILE A 113 -15.24 12.57 1.51
C ILE A 113 -13.94 13.38 1.49
N GLU A 114 -13.53 13.88 2.65
CA GLU A 114 -12.25 14.59 2.82
C GLU A 114 -11.10 13.59 2.64
N PHE A 115 -10.19 13.87 1.71
CA PHE A 115 -9.03 13.02 1.45
C PHE A 115 -7.74 13.74 1.80
N LYS A 116 -6.92 13.14 2.66
CA LYS A 116 -5.62 13.68 3.07
C LYS A 116 -4.50 12.70 2.72
N LEU A 117 -3.48 13.22 2.04
CA LEU A 117 -2.20 12.51 1.87
C LEU A 117 -1.33 12.76 3.09
N GLN A 118 -0.68 11.70 3.57
CA GLN A 118 0.22 11.77 4.71
C GLN A 118 1.53 11.04 4.38
N GLU A 119 2.64 11.71 4.61
CA GLU A 119 3.97 11.09 4.54
C GLU A 119 4.06 9.96 5.58
N GLU A 120 4.50 8.78 5.18
CA GLU A 120 4.37 7.53 5.95
C GLU A 120 5.70 6.96 6.49
N SER A 121 6.76 7.75 6.56
CA SER A 121 8.04 7.31 7.13
C SER A 121 7.87 6.81 8.55
N TYR A 122 8.58 5.72 8.85
CA TYR A 122 8.64 5.05 10.14
C TYR A 122 7.31 4.53 10.70
N THR A 123 6.18 4.71 10.02
CA THR A 123 4.84 4.28 10.48
C THR A 123 4.72 2.77 10.74
N SER A 124 5.54 1.96 10.08
CA SER A 124 5.59 0.51 10.29
C SER A 124 6.61 0.04 11.32
N LYS A 125 7.48 0.95 11.80
CA LYS A 125 8.50 0.68 12.82
C LYS A 125 8.07 1.21 14.19
N ALA A 126 7.60 2.45 14.23
CA ALA A 126 7.09 3.10 15.43
C ALA A 126 5.91 2.34 16.03
N SER A 127 5.82 2.34 17.35
CA SER A 127 4.68 1.82 18.06
C SER A 127 3.60 2.89 18.22
N PHE A 128 2.38 2.55 17.86
CA PHE A 128 1.25 3.44 18.12
C PHE A 128 1.02 3.55 19.63
N PHE A 129 0.77 2.43 20.31
CA PHE A 129 0.37 2.41 21.73
C PHE A 129 1.44 2.86 22.71
N ASP A 130 2.72 2.74 22.35
CA ASP A 130 3.81 3.23 23.21
C ASP A 130 4.07 4.73 23.01
N GLY A 131 3.37 5.39 22.09
CA GLY A 131 3.49 6.84 21.89
C GLY A 131 4.75 7.30 21.18
N ASP A 132 5.46 6.39 20.48
CA ASP A 132 6.73 6.72 19.81
C ASP A 132 6.64 7.97 18.93
N GLU A 133 7.67 8.82 18.95
CA GLU A 133 7.75 9.91 17.99
C GLU A 133 7.94 9.35 16.57
N ILE A 134 7.22 9.91 15.59
CA ILE A 134 7.31 9.49 14.19
C ILE A 134 7.94 10.62 13.37
N PRO A 135 9.27 10.65 13.24
CA PRO A 135 9.95 11.67 12.46
C PRO A 135 9.61 11.57 10.97
N ILE A 136 9.90 12.63 10.24
CA ILE A 136 9.91 12.62 8.78
C ILE A 136 11.31 12.19 8.35
N TYR A 137 11.39 11.26 7.40
CA TYR A 137 12.68 10.81 6.90
C TYR A 137 13.35 11.93 6.09
N ASP A 138 14.54 12.32 6.52
CA ASP A 138 15.43 13.21 5.79
C ASP A 138 16.50 12.37 5.07
N LYS A 139 16.59 12.53 3.75
CA LYS A 139 17.61 11.87 2.92
C LYS A 139 18.98 12.52 3.08
N GLU A 140 19.01 13.82 3.38
CA GLU A 140 20.25 14.61 3.47
C GLU A 140 20.94 14.38 4.82
N ASN A 141 20.15 14.19 5.89
CA ASN A 141 20.64 13.91 7.23
C ASN A 141 20.04 12.60 7.77
N PRO A 142 20.53 11.43 7.33
CA PRO A 142 20.01 10.15 7.80
C PRO A 142 20.32 9.97 9.29
N GLN A 143 19.27 9.94 10.11
CA GLN A 143 19.34 9.65 11.53
C GLN A 143 18.82 8.23 11.83
N GLU A 144 19.49 7.57 12.77
CA GLU A 144 18.98 6.33 13.35
C GLU A 144 17.97 6.63 14.45
N TYR A 145 16.79 6.03 14.35
CA TYR A 145 15.73 6.15 15.33
C TYR A 145 15.47 4.79 15.97
N ILE A 146 15.48 4.76 17.30
CA ILE A 146 15.13 3.59 18.09
C ILE A 146 13.65 3.72 18.46
N PHE A 147 12.88 2.71 18.05
CA PHE A 147 11.45 2.60 18.36
C PHE A 147 11.27 1.59 19.48
N SER A 148 10.27 1.82 20.33
CA SER A 148 10.03 0.99 21.51
C SER A 148 9.47 -0.39 21.15
N GLY A 149 8.62 -0.44 20.11
CA GLY A 149 8.05 -1.67 19.58
C GLY A 149 8.84 -2.23 18.40
N LYS A 150 8.51 -3.47 18.00
CA LYS A 150 9.14 -4.15 16.88
C LYS A 150 8.16 -4.98 16.06
N ARG A 151 8.39 -5.00 14.74
CA ARG A 151 7.69 -5.90 13.83
C ARG A 151 8.34 -7.28 13.88
N ILE A 152 7.63 -8.28 14.42
CA ILE A 152 8.13 -9.66 14.50
C ILE A 152 8.08 -10.33 13.12
N LYS A 153 6.92 -10.29 12.47
CA LYS A 153 6.71 -10.91 11.16
C LYS A 153 5.58 -10.22 10.39
N ARG A 154 5.34 -10.66 9.15
CA ARG A 154 4.24 -10.14 8.34
C ARG A 154 2.91 -10.30 9.08
N GLY A 155 2.22 -9.18 9.32
CA GLY A 155 0.94 -9.14 10.02
C GLY A 155 1.03 -9.16 11.54
N LEU A 156 2.22 -9.22 12.14
CA LEU A 156 2.41 -9.27 13.59
C LEU A 156 3.42 -8.23 14.07
N TYR A 157 2.98 -7.39 15.01
CA TYR A 157 3.77 -6.34 15.65
C TYR A 157 3.71 -6.53 17.17
N GLN A 158 4.80 -6.21 17.86
CA GLN A 158 4.93 -6.29 19.31
C GLN A 158 5.24 -4.91 19.87
N THR A 159 4.44 -4.45 20.83
CA THR A 159 4.68 -3.20 21.58
C THR A 159 5.78 -3.39 22.62
N SER A 160 6.23 -2.30 23.25
CA SER A 160 7.26 -2.31 24.30
C SER A 160 6.86 -3.22 25.50
N VAL A 161 5.58 -3.20 25.87
CA VAL A 161 4.98 -4.02 26.93
C VAL A 161 4.80 -5.50 26.52
N GLY A 162 5.24 -5.87 25.31
CA GLY A 162 5.17 -7.24 24.82
C GLY A 162 3.82 -7.64 24.18
N LYS A 163 2.86 -6.71 24.09
CA LYS A 163 1.54 -6.97 23.51
C LYS A 163 1.61 -7.17 22.01
N LEU A 164 0.90 -8.19 21.53
CA LEU A 164 0.86 -8.53 20.11
C LEU A 164 -0.36 -7.91 19.43
N ILE A 165 -0.11 -7.14 18.37
CA ILE A 165 -1.15 -6.51 17.55
C ILE A 165 -0.90 -6.77 16.06
N ASN A 166 -1.93 -6.52 15.25
CA ASN A 166 -1.77 -6.60 13.80
C ASN A 166 -0.87 -5.46 13.30
N ALA A 167 0.17 -5.80 12.53
CA ALA A 167 1.12 -4.82 12.01
C ALA A 167 0.49 -3.81 11.04
N ASP A 168 -0.51 -4.21 10.26
CA ASP A 168 -1.20 -3.31 9.33
C ASP A 168 -2.10 -2.33 10.10
N CYS A 169 -2.72 -2.77 11.21
CA CYS A 169 -3.45 -1.89 12.12
C CYS A 169 -2.52 -0.87 12.82
N ASN A 170 -1.36 -1.31 13.33
CA ASN A 170 -0.36 -0.40 13.90
C ASN A 170 0.07 0.67 12.89
N GLY A 171 0.40 0.25 11.66
CA GLY A 171 0.78 1.17 10.58
C GLY A 171 -0.33 2.17 10.25
N ALA A 172 -1.58 1.71 10.11
CA ALA A 172 -2.72 2.57 9.83
C ALA A 172 -2.97 3.60 10.95
N LEU A 173 -2.86 3.20 12.21
CA LEU A 173 -2.99 4.09 13.37
C LEU A 173 -1.86 5.12 13.42
N ASN A 174 -0.64 4.74 13.08
CA ASN A 174 0.48 5.67 12.98
C ASN A 174 0.33 6.69 11.85
N ILE A 175 -0.21 6.29 10.69
CA ILE A 175 -0.57 7.21 9.61
C ILE A 175 -1.62 8.21 10.11
N LEU A 176 -2.66 7.71 10.79
CA LEU A 176 -3.70 8.54 11.37
C LEU A 176 -3.12 9.53 12.40
N ARG A 177 -2.24 9.06 13.28
CA ARG A 177 -1.54 9.89 14.28
C ARG A 177 -0.76 11.02 13.64
N LYS A 178 0.05 10.70 12.62
CA LYS A 178 0.88 11.69 11.93
C LYS A 178 0.04 12.73 11.19
N SER A 179 -1.15 12.34 10.72
CA SER A 179 -2.06 13.24 10.02
C SER A 179 -2.82 14.22 10.91
N LYS A 180 -2.92 13.97 12.23
CA LYS A 180 -3.62 14.83 13.21
C LYS A 180 -5.05 15.23 12.81
N VAL A 181 -5.76 14.39 12.05
CA VAL A 181 -7.12 14.72 11.56
C VAL A 181 -8.24 14.46 12.58
N VAL A 182 -7.95 13.69 13.63
CA VAL A 182 -8.89 13.30 14.68
C VAL A 182 -8.17 13.23 16.03
N ASP A 183 -8.93 13.42 17.11
CA ASP A 183 -8.45 13.12 18.46
C ASP A 183 -8.29 11.60 18.64
N LEU A 184 -7.16 11.20 19.23
CA LEU A 184 -6.75 9.81 19.41
C LEU A 184 -6.94 9.33 20.85
N SER A 185 -7.36 10.22 21.76
CA SER A 185 -7.57 9.92 23.19
C SER A 185 -8.39 8.64 23.39
N ILE A 186 -9.51 8.51 22.68
CA ILE A 186 -10.40 7.35 22.72
C ILE A 186 -9.70 6.08 22.20
N LEU A 187 -8.86 6.19 21.17
CA LEU A 187 -8.16 5.04 20.57
C LEU A 187 -7.06 4.48 21.47
N TYR A 188 -6.36 5.35 22.22
CA TYR A 188 -5.37 4.90 23.20
C TYR A 188 -6.02 4.16 24.38
N ASN A 189 -7.23 4.54 24.77
CA ASN A 189 -7.95 3.97 25.90
C ASN A 189 -8.72 2.68 25.57
N ARG A 190 -9.00 2.41 24.28
CA ARG A 190 -9.64 1.16 23.84
C ARG A 190 -8.58 0.07 23.68
N GLY A 191 -8.39 -0.69 24.76
CA GLY A 191 -7.30 -1.64 24.92
C GLY A 191 -7.20 -2.79 23.90
N GLU A 192 -8.12 -2.99 22.95
CA GLU A 192 -8.04 -4.12 22.01
C GLU A 192 -8.37 -3.73 20.56
N LEU A 193 -7.50 -4.15 19.64
CA LEU A 193 -7.71 -4.04 18.19
C LEU A 193 -8.19 -5.37 17.63
N ASN A 194 -9.33 -5.34 16.95
CA ASN A 194 -9.80 -6.50 16.21
C ASN A 194 -8.88 -6.83 15.03
N THR A 195 -8.82 -8.12 14.69
CA THR A 195 -8.10 -8.56 13.49
C THR A 195 -8.78 -8.03 12.23
N PRO A 196 -8.02 -7.48 11.26
CA PRO A 196 -8.61 -6.86 10.09
C PRO A 196 -9.29 -7.90 9.19
N LYS A 197 -10.53 -7.62 8.77
CA LYS A 197 -11.25 -8.48 7.82
C LYS A 197 -10.58 -8.48 6.47
N ARG A 198 -10.27 -9.68 5.96
CA ARG A 198 -9.67 -9.83 4.63
C ARG A 198 -10.72 -9.85 3.53
N ILE A 199 -10.76 -8.79 2.72
CA ILE A 199 -11.66 -8.66 1.57
C ILE A 199 -10.94 -9.13 0.29
N ARG A 200 -11.54 -10.09 -0.43
CA ARG A 200 -11.10 -10.55 -1.75
C ARG A 200 -11.90 -9.80 -2.82
N VAL A 201 -11.21 -9.22 -3.80
CA VAL A 201 -11.85 -8.53 -4.93
C VAL A 201 -12.15 -9.52 -6.04
N VAL A 202 -13.43 -9.70 -6.36
CA VAL A 202 -13.90 -10.62 -7.41
C VAL A 202 -13.91 -9.96 -8.78
#